data_AF-A0A956F857-F1
#
_entry.id   AF-A0A956F857-F1
#
_cell.length_a   1.000
_cell.length_b   1.000
_cell.length_c   1.000
_cell.angle_alpha   90.00
_cell.angle_beta   90.00
_cell.angle_gamma   90.00
#
_symmetry.space_group_name_H-M   'P 1'
#
loop_
_entity.id
_entity.type
_entity.pdbx_description
1 polymer ?
#
loop_
_entity_poly.entity_id
_entity_poly.type
_entity_poly.pdbx_seq_one_letter_code
_entity_poly.pdbx_strand_id
1 'polypeptide(L)'
;VDVDVDAQVATFLADQRKKGCEMLTPEMVAKVLEVPAAELEQKRIMGCIYSWEGGELQADASIMSIWVKKTPQEARTWFDNSTKDKTPEEIAAEMAKVEEIAKDRGKLDTKPKEAVADQVGGMITGMTPDEGYHYEDVPGVGDAARVKTHDGSVTVLVGNMIFNLRAYKGGPAPKPDMAAMTSGDMKKVIAASKESEAKWMEQTRDVRRTLAVALAKVVVAGL
;
A
#
# COMPACT_ATOMS: atom_id res chain seq x y z
N VAL A 1 14.45 28.19 -11.59
CA VAL A 1 13.65 27.32 -12.47
C VAL A 1 12.51 26.83 -11.63
N ASP A 2 11.31 27.40 -11.79
CA ASP A 2 10.13 26.90 -11.09
C ASP A 2 9.82 25.51 -11.64
N VAL A 3 10.00 24.52 -10.78
CA VAL A 3 9.68 23.13 -11.08
C VAL A 3 8.20 22.97 -10.75
N ASP A 4 7.39 22.70 -11.77
CA ASP A 4 5.99 22.31 -11.58
C ASP A 4 5.94 20.91 -10.92
N VAL A 5 5.85 20.94 -9.59
CA VAL A 5 5.83 19.74 -8.73
C VAL A 5 4.63 18.87 -9.05
N ASP A 6 3.48 19.47 -9.41
CA ASP A 6 2.25 18.75 -9.69
C ASP A 6 2.37 17.97 -11.00
N ALA A 7 2.96 18.57 -12.03
CA ALA A 7 3.25 17.90 -13.30
C ALA A 7 4.27 16.75 -13.12
N GLN A 8 5.27 16.92 -12.25
CA GLN A 8 6.24 15.86 -11.95
C GLN A 8 5.61 14.69 -11.19
N VAL A 9 4.76 14.98 -10.20
CA VAL A 9 4.02 13.95 -9.45
C VAL A 9 3.07 13.20 -10.38
N ALA A 10 2.31 13.90 -11.23
CA ALA A 10 1.42 13.27 -12.20
C ALA A 10 2.18 12.34 -13.17
N THR A 11 3.33 12.80 -13.68
CA THR A 11 4.20 12.00 -14.56
C THR A 11 4.73 10.77 -13.84
N PHE A 12 5.21 10.93 -12.59
CA PHE A 12 5.68 9.82 -11.78
C PHE A 12 4.58 8.78 -11.54
N LEU A 13 3.38 9.21 -11.15
CA LEU A 13 2.25 8.30 -10.91
C LEU A 13 1.81 7.56 -12.19
N ALA A 14 1.85 8.23 -13.34
CA ALA A 14 1.55 7.60 -14.63
C ALA A 14 2.60 6.53 -15.00
N ASP A 15 3.88 6.80 -14.79
CA ASP A 15 4.98 5.84 -15.00
C ASP A 15 4.87 4.64 -14.06
N GLN A 16 4.60 4.87 -12.77
CA GLN A 16 4.35 3.82 -11.78
C GLN A 16 3.20 2.91 -12.20
N ARG A 17 2.09 3.51 -12.65
CA ARG A 17 0.93 2.76 -13.14
C ARG A 17 1.26 1.94 -14.38
N LYS A 18 1.93 2.54 -15.36
CA LYS A 18 2.32 1.85 -16.60
C LYS A 18 3.17 0.61 -16.29
N LYS A 19 4.26 0.79 -15.54
CA LYS A 19 5.15 -0.30 -15.13
C LYS A 19 4.41 -1.36 -14.32
N GLY A 20 3.56 -0.94 -13.39
CA GLY A 20 2.76 -1.86 -12.60
C GLY A 20 1.85 -2.74 -13.46
N CYS A 21 1.20 -2.17 -14.47
CA CYS A 21 0.30 -2.93 -15.33
C CYS A 21 1.02 -3.75 -16.42
N GLU A 22 2.29 -3.46 -16.71
CA GLU A 22 3.15 -4.35 -17.49
C GLU A 22 3.57 -5.59 -16.67
N MET A 23 3.71 -5.45 -15.35
CA MET A 23 4.10 -6.54 -14.44
C MET A 23 2.92 -7.36 -13.91
N LEU A 24 1.75 -6.74 -13.74
CA LEU A 24 0.55 -7.35 -13.18
C LEU A 24 -0.56 -7.41 -14.24
N THR A 25 -0.77 -8.61 -14.80
CA THR A 25 -1.82 -8.84 -15.80
C THR A 25 -3.13 -9.32 -15.15
N PRO A 26 -4.28 -9.11 -15.80
CA PRO A 26 -5.55 -9.64 -15.30
C PRO A 26 -5.55 -11.16 -15.21
N GLU A 27 -4.83 -11.88 -16.07
CA GLU A 27 -4.72 -13.35 -16.03
C GLU A 27 -3.99 -13.84 -14.78
N MET A 28 -2.92 -13.15 -14.37
CA MET A 28 -2.22 -13.44 -13.12
C MET A 28 -3.14 -13.25 -11.91
N VAL A 29 -3.87 -12.13 -11.89
CA VAL A 29 -4.84 -11.82 -10.83
C VAL A 29 -5.97 -12.85 -10.79
N ALA A 30 -6.58 -13.14 -11.93
CA ALA A 30 -7.65 -14.12 -12.08
C ALA A 30 -7.24 -15.51 -11.58
N LYS A 31 -6.02 -15.93 -11.90
CA LYS A 31 -5.45 -17.20 -11.44
C LYS A 31 -5.29 -17.24 -9.92
N VAL A 32 -4.76 -16.17 -9.31
CA VAL A 32 -4.47 -16.13 -7.86
C VAL A 32 -5.74 -15.95 -7.04
N LEU A 33 -6.65 -15.09 -7.49
CA LEU A 33 -7.90 -14.81 -6.80
C LEU A 33 -9.01 -15.80 -7.18
N GLU A 34 -8.78 -16.70 -8.14
CA GLU A 34 -9.79 -17.63 -8.65
C GLU A 34 -11.08 -16.91 -9.04
N VAL A 35 -10.95 -15.87 -9.89
CA VAL A 35 -12.06 -15.09 -10.44
C VAL A 35 -11.94 -15.01 -11.96
N PRO A 36 -13.03 -14.78 -12.71
CA PRO A 36 -12.95 -14.66 -14.16
C PRO A 36 -12.16 -13.42 -14.59
N ALA A 37 -11.12 -13.60 -15.41
CA ALA A 37 -10.27 -12.48 -15.87
C ALA A 37 -11.07 -11.40 -16.61
N ALA A 38 -12.11 -11.79 -17.35
CA ALA A 38 -12.99 -10.88 -18.09
C ALA A 38 -13.89 -10.02 -17.18
N GLU A 39 -14.04 -10.39 -15.91
CA GLU A 39 -14.82 -9.64 -14.92
C GLU A 39 -13.95 -8.74 -14.03
N LEU A 40 -12.63 -8.77 -14.21
CA LEU A 40 -11.73 -7.88 -13.47
C LEU A 40 -11.83 -6.45 -14.01
N GLU A 41 -12.14 -5.52 -13.13
CA GLU A 41 -12.08 -4.10 -13.41
C GLU A 41 -10.70 -3.54 -13.04
N GLN A 42 -10.03 -2.92 -13.99
CA GLN A 42 -8.81 -2.17 -13.71
C GLN A 42 -9.16 -0.80 -13.12
N LYS A 43 -8.85 -0.57 -11.84
CA LYS A 43 -9.01 0.75 -11.22
C LYS A 43 -7.88 1.67 -11.65
N ARG A 44 -8.23 2.87 -12.14
CA ARG A 44 -7.28 3.87 -12.65
C ARG A 44 -6.75 4.79 -11.54
N ILE A 45 -6.31 4.20 -10.43
CA ILE A 45 -5.74 4.88 -9.26
C ILE A 45 -4.22 4.56 -9.21
N MET A 46 -3.45 5.18 -8.30
CA MET A 46 -2.00 4.97 -8.15
C MET A 46 -1.60 3.48 -8.22
N GLY A 47 -0.60 3.15 -9.05
CA GLY A 47 -0.16 1.77 -9.28
C GLY A 47 -1.03 1.02 -10.29
N CYS A 48 -0.97 -0.32 -10.27
CA CYS A 48 -1.90 -1.15 -11.01
C CYS A 48 -2.78 -1.93 -10.05
N ILE A 49 -4.11 -1.73 -10.15
CA ILE A 49 -5.09 -2.33 -9.26
C ILE A 49 -6.17 -2.98 -10.11
N TYR A 50 -6.47 -4.23 -9.80
CA TYR A 50 -7.63 -4.94 -10.32
C TYR A 50 -8.59 -5.24 -9.18
N SER A 51 -9.88 -5.07 -9.46
CA SER A 51 -10.95 -5.38 -8.51
C SER A 51 -12.01 -6.25 -9.17
N TRP A 52 -12.70 -7.04 -8.38
CA TRP A 52 -13.86 -7.81 -8.79
C TRP A 52 -14.91 -7.80 -7.68
N GLU A 53 -16.18 -7.79 -8.06
CA GLU A 53 -17.32 -7.93 -7.16
C GLU A 53 -18.19 -9.08 -7.68
N GLY A 54 -18.54 -10.02 -6.79
CA GLY A 54 -19.40 -11.14 -7.14
C GLY A 54 -20.24 -11.59 -5.96
N GLY A 55 -21.53 -11.22 -6.00
CA GLY A 55 -22.46 -11.51 -4.91
C GLY A 55 -22.03 -10.83 -3.62
N GLU A 56 -21.74 -11.62 -2.59
CA GLU A 56 -21.28 -11.15 -1.27
C GLU A 56 -19.76 -11.01 -1.16
N LEU A 57 -19.01 -11.34 -2.23
CA LEU A 57 -17.55 -11.30 -2.24
C LEU A 57 -17.04 -10.11 -3.03
N GLN A 58 -15.91 -9.57 -2.57
CA GLN A 58 -15.05 -8.69 -3.32
C GLN A 58 -13.67 -9.32 -3.45
N ALA A 59 -12.94 -8.93 -4.48
CA ALA A 59 -11.53 -9.26 -4.60
C ALA A 59 -10.77 -8.03 -5.10
N ASP A 60 -9.55 -7.84 -4.59
CA ASP A 60 -8.63 -6.83 -5.05
C ASP A 60 -7.22 -7.40 -5.14
N ALA A 61 -6.47 -6.97 -6.14
CA ALA A 61 -5.05 -7.22 -6.26
C ALA A 61 -4.36 -5.97 -6.79
N SER A 62 -3.17 -5.70 -6.26
CA SER A 62 -2.42 -4.53 -6.68
C SER A 62 -0.92 -4.74 -6.63
N ILE A 63 -0.24 -4.03 -7.53
CA ILE A 63 1.18 -3.75 -7.48
C ILE A 63 1.41 -2.24 -7.36
N MET A 64 2.23 -1.85 -6.40
CA MET A 64 2.48 -0.46 -6.04
C MET A 64 3.96 -0.22 -5.70
N SER A 65 4.34 1.05 -5.62
CA SER A 65 5.64 1.49 -5.10
C SER A 65 6.81 0.82 -5.82
N ILE A 66 6.82 0.88 -7.15
CA ILE A 66 7.85 0.27 -8.00
C ILE A 66 9.07 1.18 -8.04
N TRP A 67 10.12 0.78 -7.33
CA TRP A 67 11.37 1.52 -7.25
C TRP A 67 12.46 0.76 -7.98
N VAL A 68 13.00 1.35 -9.04
CA VAL A 68 14.22 0.86 -9.71
C VAL A 68 15.40 1.67 -9.21
N LYS A 69 16.34 1.04 -8.51
CA LYS A 69 17.58 1.69 -8.03
C LYS A 69 18.68 1.59 -9.07
N LYS A 70 19.77 2.35 -8.90
CA LYS A 70 20.85 2.36 -9.89
C LYS A 70 21.60 1.05 -9.94
N THR A 71 21.75 0.38 -8.79
CA THR A 71 22.48 -0.88 -8.67
C THR A 71 21.69 -1.89 -7.82
N PRO A 72 21.94 -3.20 -8.00
CA PRO A 72 21.38 -4.22 -7.13
C PRO A 72 21.75 -4.03 -5.64
N GLN A 73 22.96 -3.53 -5.36
CA GLN A 73 23.42 -3.26 -3.99
C GLN A 73 22.64 -2.12 -3.33
N GLU A 74 22.35 -1.05 -4.08
CA GLU A 74 21.47 0.03 -3.62
C GLU A 74 20.05 -0.48 -3.37
N ALA A 75 19.53 -1.33 -4.27
CA ALA A 75 18.21 -1.92 -4.11
C ALA A 75 18.14 -2.83 -2.87
N ARG A 76 19.16 -3.67 -2.66
CA ARG A 76 19.24 -4.51 -1.46
C ARG A 76 19.27 -3.69 -0.18
N THR A 77 20.11 -2.66 -0.13
CA THR A 77 20.20 -1.75 1.02
C THR A 77 18.86 -1.06 1.29
N TRP A 78 18.17 -0.61 0.22
CA TRP A 78 16.87 0.03 0.36
C TRP A 78 15.80 -0.97 0.83
N PHE A 79 15.78 -2.17 0.25
CA PHE A 79 14.87 -3.25 0.65
C PHE A 79 15.02 -3.55 2.14
N ASP A 80 16.24 -3.84 2.60
CA ASP A 80 16.53 -4.17 4.00
C ASP A 80 16.11 -3.03 4.95
N ASN A 81 16.33 -1.77 4.57
CA ASN A 81 15.92 -0.61 5.37
C ASN A 81 14.41 -0.37 5.38
N SER A 82 13.72 -0.64 4.27
CA SER A 82 12.27 -0.43 4.13
C SER A 82 11.43 -1.54 4.77
N THR A 83 12.04 -2.71 4.98
CA THR A 83 11.39 -3.92 5.49
C THR A 83 12.04 -4.41 6.79
N LYS A 84 12.62 -3.49 7.56
CA LYS A 84 13.03 -3.75 8.94
C LYS A 84 11.85 -3.51 9.87
N ASP A 85 11.83 -4.25 10.97
CA ASP A 85 10.90 -3.99 12.06
C ASP A 85 11.11 -2.58 12.60
N LYS A 86 10.02 -1.93 12.96
CA LYS A 86 10.02 -0.56 13.50
C LYS A 86 9.02 -0.45 14.62
N THR A 87 9.43 0.13 15.74
CA THR A 87 8.49 0.47 16.80
C THR A 87 7.60 1.65 16.38
N PRO A 88 6.45 1.87 17.04
CA PRO A 88 5.63 3.06 16.80
C PRO A 88 6.41 4.37 16.92
N GLU A 89 7.35 4.47 17.88
CA GLU A 89 8.18 5.66 18.09
C GLU A 89 9.14 5.90 16.92
N GLU A 90 9.74 4.84 16.38
CA GLU A 90 10.62 4.94 15.21
C GLU A 90 9.84 5.41 13.97
N ILE A 91 8.62 4.89 13.79
CA ILE A 91 7.73 5.31 12.69
C ILE A 91 7.34 6.78 12.86
N ALA A 92 6.93 7.18 14.07
CA ALA A 92 6.59 8.57 14.36
C ALA A 92 7.77 9.52 14.12
N ALA A 93 8.98 9.13 14.54
CA ALA A 93 10.18 9.92 14.31
C ALA A 93 10.54 10.04 12.82
N GLU A 94 10.35 8.99 12.02
CA GLU A 94 10.55 9.04 10.57
C GLU A 94 9.52 9.93 9.88
N MET A 95 8.24 9.85 10.29
CA MET A 95 7.19 10.70 9.74
C MET A 95 7.40 12.17 10.10
N ALA A 96 7.84 12.48 11.32
CA ALA A 96 8.20 13.83 11.72
C ALA A 96 9.32 14.41 10.84
N LYS A 97 10.34 13.60 10.51
CA LYS A 97 11.41 14.03 9.57
C LYS A 97 10.89 14.28 8.16
N VAL A 98 9.94 13.49 7.67
CA VAL A 98 9.31 13.72 6.36
C VAL A 98 8.54 15.04 6.36
N GLU A 99 7.83 15.32 7.44
CA GLU A 99 7.11 16.58 7.65
C GLU A 99 8.06 17.78 7.69
N GLU A 100 9.15 17.71 8.46
CA GLU A 100 10.20 18.73 8.50
C GLU A 100 10.80 19.00 7.10
N ILE A 101 11.17 17.95 6.38
CA ILE A 101 11.71 18.09 5.01
C ILE A 101 10.68 18.72 4.06
N ALA A 102 9.39 18.43 4.23
CA ALA A 102 8.33 19.03 3.43
C ALA A 102 8.16 20.53 3.75
N LYS A 103 8.27 20.92 5.03
CA LYS A 103 8.28 22.32 5.48
C LYS A 103 9.49 23.08 4.91
N ASP A 104 10.69 22.54 5.07
CA ASP A 104 11.95 23.17 4.67
C ASP A 104 12.08 23.36 3.15
N ARG A 105 11.49 22.47 2.34
CA ARG A 105 11.50 22.57 0.88
C ARG A 105 10.49 23.56 0.30
N GLY A 106 9.87 24.41 1.14
CA GLY A 106 8.87 25.39 0.72
C GLY A 106 7.59 24.77 0.17
N LYS A 107 7.37 23.46 0.37
CA LYS A 107 6.17 22.77 -0.13
C LYS A 107 4.95 23.02 0.76
N LEU A 108 5.16 23.54 1.97
CA LEU A 108 4.14 23.89 2.95
C LEU A 108 4.20 25.38 3.31
N ASP A 109 4.44 26.23 2.32
CA ASP A 109 4.59 27.69 2.45
C ASP A 109 3.31 28.45 2.82
N THR A 110 2.20 27.76 3.03
CA THR A 110 0.92 28.37 3.39
C THR A 110 0.23 27.57 4.51
N LYS A 111 -0.44 28.27 5.42
CA LYS A 111 -1.22 27.65 6.51
C LYS A 111 -2.17 26.55 6.05
N PRO A 112 -2.87 26.66 4.89
CA PRO A 112 -3.69 25.57 4.37
C PRO A 112 -2.87 24.33 3.97
N LYS A 113 -1.68 24.49 3.39
CA LYS A 113 -0.81 23.36 3.04
C LYS A 113 -0.24 22.68 4.28
N GLU A 114 0.18 23.46 5.28
CA GLU A 114 0.61 22.94 6.59
C GLU A 114 -0.50 22.12 7.24
N ALA A 115 -1.74 22.63 7.29
CA ALA A 115 -2.88 21.92 7.86
C ALA A 115 -3.18 20.58 7.13
N VAL A 116 -3.01 20.54 5.80
CA VAL A 116 -3.15 19.29 5.03
C VAL A 116 -2.02 18.32 5.36
N ALA A 117 -0.78 18.80 5.52
CA ALA A 117 0.34 17.94 5.90
C ALA A 117 0.19 17.37 7.31
N ASP A 118 -0.25 18.17 8.28
CA ASP A 118 -0.55 17.72 9.64
C ASP A 118 -1.67 16.67 9.63
N GLN A 119 -2.69 16.85 8.79
CA GLN A 119 -3.78 15.89 8.62
C GLN A 119 -3.28 14.57 8.01
N VAL A 120 -2.40 14.63 7.00
CA VAL A 120 -1.79 13.43 6.39
C VAL A 120 -0.85 12.74 7.37
N GLY A 121 -0.03 13.48 8.11
CA GLY A 121 0.85 12.96 9.15
C GLY A 121 0.06 12.26 10.26
N GLY A 122 -1.00 12.91 10.77
CA GLY A 122 -1.91 12.32 11.76
C GLY A 122 -2.70 11.12 11.22
N MET A 123 -3.00 11.09 9.92
CA MET A 123 -3.62 9.93 9.27
C MET A 123 -2.65 8.75 9.21
N ILE A 124 -1.39 8.96 8.83
CA ILE A 124 -0.37 7.90 8.75
C ILE A 124 -0.04 7.37 10.14
N THR A 125 0.19 8.23 11.13
CA THR A 125 0.43 7.81 12.53
C THR A 125 -0.78 7.05 13.08
N GLY A 126 -1.99 7.48 12.74
CA GLY A 126 -3.23 6.79 13.13
C GLY A 126 -3.55 5.53 12.31
N MET A 127 -2.71 5.14 11.36
CA MET A 127 -2.74 3.87 10.61
C MET A 127 -1.56 2.96 10.99
N THR A 128 -0.62 3.45 11.81
CA THR A 128 0.43 2.64 12.39
C THR A 128 -0.21 1.72 13.44
N PRO A 129 0.01 0.40 13.35
CA PRO A 129 -0.46 -0.53 14.40
C PRO A 129 0.27 -0.28 15.72
N ASP A 130 -0.38 -0.60 16.83
CA ASP A 130 0.12 -0.33 18.18
C ASP A 130 1.43 -1.07 18.47
N GLU A 131 1.64 -2.24 17.87
CA GLU A 131 2.88 -3.02 17.97
C GLU A 131 4.02 -2.49 17.06
N GLY A 132 3.70 -1.61 16.11
CA GLY A 132 4.63 -1.14 15.08
C GLY A 132 4.68 -2.06 13.85
N TYR A 133 5.64 -1.82 12.97
CA TYR A 133 5.78 -2.62 11.76
C TYR A 133 6.66 -3.83 12.01
N HIS A 134 6.14 -5.00 11.65
CA HIS A 134 6.89 -6.25 11.66
C HIS A 134 6.89 -6.90 10.29
N TYR A 135 7.99 -7.57 9.96
CA TYR A 135 8.18 -8.26 8.69
C TYR A 135 8.62 -9.70 8.89
N GLU A 136 8.12 -10.58 8.04
CA GLU A 136 8.56 -11.98 7.97
C GLU A 136 9.11 -12.29 6.57
N ASP A 137 10.25 -12.99 6.51
CA ASP A 137 10.83 -13.41 5.24
C ASP A 137 9.92 -14.40 4.49
N VAL A 138 9.83 -14.22 3.18
CA VAL A 138 9.08 -15.09 2.27
C VAL A 138 10.09 -15.79 1.35
N PRO A 139 10.53 -17.01 1.70
CA PRO A 139 11.53 -17.72 0.90
C PRO A 139 11.00 -18.12 -0.48
N GLY A 140 11.89 -18.09 -1.47
CA GLY A 140 11.58 -18.51 -2.85
C GLY A 140 10.79 -17.48 -3.66
N VAL A 141 10.78 -16.21 -3.26
CA VAL A 141 10.15 -15.12 -4.01
C VAL A 141 11.18 -14.02 -4.26
N GLY A 142 11.54 -13.84 -5.53
CA GLY A 142 12.57 -12.88 -5.96
C GLY A 142 13.96 -13.17 -5.37
N ASP A 143 14.80 -12.15 -5.35
CA ASP A 143 16.08 -12.20 -4.64
C ASP A 143 15.89 -12.06 -3.12
N ALA A 144 14.84 -11.33 -2.72
CA ALA A 144 14.33 -11.27 -1.36
C ALA A 144 12.87 -10.84 -1.37
N ALA A 145 12.09 -11.32 -0.40
CA ALA A 145 10.73 -10.85 -0.18
C ALA A 145 10.38 -10.92 1.30
N ARG A 146 9.59 -9.96 1.77
CA ARG A 146 9.10 -9.88 3.14
C ARG A 146 7.63 -9.52 3.16
N VAL A 147 6.86 -10.22 3.99
CA VAL A 147 5.46 -9.87 4.26
C VAL A 147 5.41 -8.96 5.47
N LYS A 148 4.70 -7.83 5.34
CA LYS A 148 4.36 -6.96 6.47
C LYS A 148 3.24 -7.63 7.25
N THR A 149 3.51 -8.05 8.48
CA THR A 149 2.61 -8.92 9.23
C THR A 149 1.26 -8.26 9.48
N HIS A 150 1.23 -6.98 9.81
CA HIS A 150 0.00 -6.23 10.10
C HIS A 150 -1.05 -6.25 8.96
N ASP A 151 -0.65 -6.03 7.70
CA ASP A 151 -1.62 -5.89 6.58
C ASP A 151 -1.54 -7.01 5.53
N GLY A 152 -0.58 -7.93 5.67
CA GLY A 152 -0.35 -9.04 4.74
C GLY A 152 0.24 -8.62 3.40
N SER A 153 0.65 -7.36 3.22
CA SER A 153 1.30 -6.91 1.99
C SER A 153 2.72 -7.46 1.85
N VAL A 154 3.16 -7.71 0.62
CA VAL A 154 4.48 -8.30 0.35
C VAL A 154 5.36 -7.30 -0.38
N THR A 155 6.51 -6.96 0.19
CA THR A 155 7.58 -6.24 -0.50
C THR A 155 8.52 -7.25 -1.14
N VAL A 156 8.83 -7.07 -2.43
CA VAL A 156 9.69 -7.96 -3.21
C VAL A 156 10.87 -7.19 -3.80
N LEU A 157 12.04 -7.80 -3.81
CA LEU A 157 13.26 -7.38 -4.49
C LEU A 157 13.58 -8.36 -5.64
N VAL A 158 13.78 -7.84 -6.84
CA VAL A 158 14.30 -8.57 -8.01
C VAL A 158 15.34 -7.70 -8.71
N GLY A 159 16.60 -8.13 -8.73
CA GLY A 159 17.73 -7.38 -9.25
C GLY A 159 17.89 -6.02 -8.56
N ASN A 160 17.64 -4.94 -9.29
CA ASN A 160 17.63 -3.57 -8.77
C ASN A 160 16.23 -2.99 -8.57
N MET A 161 15.17 -3.80 -8.70
CA MET A 161 13.78 -3.37 -8.62
C MET A 161 13.12 -3.85 -7.32
N ILE A 162 12.37 -2.95 -6.70
CA ILE A 162 11.60 -3.20 -5.47
C ILE A 162 10.15 -2.83 -5.74
N PHE A 163 9.20 -3.66 -5.32
CA PHE A 163 7.78 -3.37 -5.47
C PHE A 163 6.96 -4.00 -4.33
N ASN A 164 5.76 -3.46 -4.10
CA ASN A 164 4.82 -3.94 -3.10
C ASN A 164 3.62 -4.58 -3.77
N LEU A 165 3.17 -5.71 -3.23
CA LEU A 165 1.99 -6.44 -3.68
C LEU A 165 0.98 -6.55 -2.55
N ARG A 166 -0.30 -6.44 -2.91
CA ARG A 166 -1.44 -6.74 -2.03
C ARG A 166 -2.44 -7.56 -2.81
N ALA A 167 -3.10 -8.47 -2.12
CA ALA A 167 -4.19 -9.24 -2.69
C ALA A 167 -5.18 -9.62 -1.59
N TYR A 168 -6.47 -9.65 -1.92
CA TYR A 168 -7.54 -10.07 -1.04
C TYR A 168 -8.70 -10.63 -1.86
N LYS A 169 -9.37 -11.62 -1.30
CA LYS A 169 -10.69 -12.08 -1.74
C LYS A 169 -11.47 -12.49 -0.51
N GLY A 170 -12.67 -11.96 -0.36
CA GLY A 170 -13.54 -12.25 0.78
C GLY A 170 -14.68 -11.25 0.89
N GLY A 171 -15.35 -11.25 2.04
CA GLY A 171 -16.42 -10.27 2.30
C GLY A 171 -15.89 -8.82 2.26
N PRO A 172 -16.76 -7.86 1.90
CA PRO A 172 -16.36 -6.46 1.83
C PRO A 172 -15.92 -5.91 3.19
N ALA A 173 -15.14 -4.84 3.15
CA ALA A 173 -14.86 -4.07 4.37
C ALA A 173 -16.19 -3.61 5.00
N PRO A 174 -16.33 -3.68 6.32
CA PRO A 174 -17.52 -3.20 6.99
C PRO A 174 -17.72 -1.71 6.69
N LYS A 175 -18.93 -1.35 6.26
CA LYS A 175 -19.27 0.06 6.05
C LYS A 175 -19.31 0.76 7.41
N PRO A 176 -18.91 2.05 7.49
CA PRO A 176 -19.13 2.85 8.68
C PRO A 176 -20.62 2.82 9.08
N ASP A 177 -20.90 2.81 10.39
CA ASP A 177 -22.27 2.87 10.88
C ASP A 177 -22.94 4.18 10.39
N MET A 178 -23.96 4.04 9.53
CA MET A 178 -24.70 5.14 8.96
C MET A 178 -25.41 5.98 10.04
N ALA A 179 -25.76 5.40 11.19
CA ALA A 179 -26.33 6.12 12.32
C ALA A 179 -25.30 7.05 12.99
N ALA A 180 -24.03 6.64 13.04
CA ALA A 180 -22.94 7.50 13.46
C ALA A 180 -22.72 8.65 12.49
N MET A 181 -22.83 8.40 11.17
CA MET A 181 -22.71 9.43 10.13
C MET A 181 -23.78 10.54 10.23
N THR A 182 -24.97 10.22 10.70
CA THR A 182 -26.06 11.20 10.91
C THR A 182 -25.92 12.04 12.18
N SER A 183 -24.99 11.71 13.08
CA SER A 183 -24.85 12.39 14.39
C SER A 183 -24.19 13.78 14.33
N GLY A 184 -23.57 14.15 13.20
CA GLY A 184 -22.78 15.38 13.05
C GLY A 184 -21.43 15.36 13.76
N ASP A 185 -21.14 14.35 14.59
CA ASP A 185 -19.86 14.19 15.30
C ASP A 185 -18.87 13.38 14.45
N MET A 186 -18.28 14.06 13.45
CA MET A 186 -17.34 13.46 12.50
C MET A 186 -16.15 12.77 13.18
N LYS A 187 -15.72 13.24 14.36
CA LYS A 187 -14.62 12.61 15.11
C LYS A 187 -14.98 11.20 15.56
N LYS A 188 -16.20 10.99 16.07
CA LYS A 188 -16.68 9.67 16.45
C LYS A 188 -16.87 8.75 15.26
N VAL A 189 -17.35 9.27 14.13
CA VAL A 189 -17.47 8.51 12.88
C VAL A 189 -16.11 7.99 12.42
N ILE A 190 -15.09 8.86 12.43
CA ILE A 190 -13.72 8.49 12.05
C ILE A 190 -13.18 7.42 13.01
N ALA A 191 -13.33 7.59 14.33
CA ALA A 191 -12.86 6.63 15.31
C ALA A 191 -13.53 5.24 15.14
N ALA A 192 -14.86 5.20 14.99
CA ALA A 192 -15.60 3.96 14.78
C ALA A 192 -15.22 3.28 13.45
N SER A 193 -15.01 4.07 12.39
CA SER A 193 -14.56 3.54 11.09
C SER A 193 -13.18 2.90 11.20
N LYS A 194 -12.24 3.56 11.90
CA LYS A 194 -10.90 3.02 12.15
C LYS A 194 -10.94 1.71 12.94
N GLU A 195 -11.76 1.63 13.98
CA GLU A 195 -11.90 0.41 14.77
C GLU A 195 -12.48 -0.75 13.93
N SER A 196 -13.48 -0.45 13.11
CA SER A 196 -14.11 -1.42 12.21
C SER A 196 -13.13 -1.93 11.15
N GLU A 197 -12.36 -1.01 10.55
CA GLU A 197 -11.32 -1.33 9.58
C GLU A 197 -10.19 -2.15 10.22
N ALA A 198 -9.73 -1.78 11.41
CA ALA A 198 -8.69 -2.52 12.14
C ALA A 198 -9.13 -3.96 12.41
N LYS A 199 -10.36 -4.18 12.90
CA LYS A 199 -10.92 -5.53 13.12
C LYS A 199 -11.00 -6.33 11.83
N TRP A 200 -11.43 -5.72 10.73
CA TRP A 200 -11.50 -6.38 9.44
C TRP A 200 -10.12 -6.73 8.90
N MET A 201 -9.13 -5.84 9.07
CA MET A 201 -7.74 -6.11 8.69
C MET A 201 -7.17 -7.27 9.50
N GLU A 202 -7.41 -7.31 10.81
CA GLU A 202 -7.01 -8.44 11.67
C GLU A 202 -7.63 -9.76 11.20
N GLN A 203 -8.95 -9.77 10.95
CA GLN A 203 -9.69 -10.97 10.51
C GLN A 203 -9.28 -11.46 9.12
N THR A 204 -8.86 -10.55 8.23
CA THR A 204 -8.52 -10.87 6.85
C THR A 204 -7.02 -11.03 6.60
N ARG A 205 -6.19 -10.76 7.60
CA ARG A 205 -4.72 -10.75 7.51
C ARG A 205 -4.14 -12.03 6.89
N ASP A 206 -4.58 -13.20 7.33
CA ASP A 206 -4.02 -14.48 6.88
C ASP A 206 -4.36 -14.77 5.42
N VAL A 207 -5.58 -14.43 4.99
CA VAL A 207 -5.99 -14.54 3.58
C VAL A 207 -5.22 -13.54 2.72
N ARG A 208 -5.02 -12.31 3.21
CA ARG A 208 -4.23 -11.28 2.53
C ARG A 208 -2.79 -11.72 2.32
N ARG A 209 -2.15 -12.20 3.39
CA ARG A 209 -0.80 -12.77 3.34
C ARG A 209 -0.72 -13.89 2.31
N THR A 210 -1.63 -14.85 2.37
CA THR A 210 -1.61 -16.03 1.49
C THR A 210 -1.72 -15.62 0.03
N LEU A 211 -2.71 -14.77 -0.29
CA LEU A 211 -2.96 -14.32 -1.66
C LEU A 211 -1.86 -13.39 -2.16
N ALA A 212 -1.33 -12.49 -1.33
CA ALA A 212 -0.26 -11.57 -1.72
C ALA A 212 1.06 -12.33 -1.99
N VAL A 213 1.37 -13.36 -1.21
CA VAL A 213 2.52 -14.24 -1.47
C VAL A 213 2.32 -15.06 -2.75
N ALA A 214 1.11 -15.59 -2.98
CA ALA A 214 0.79 -16.30 -4.22
C ALA A 214 0.93 -15.37 -5.45
N LEU A 215 0.45 -14.13 -5.33
CA LEU A 215 0.59 -13.11 -6.36
C LEU A 215 2.06 -12.78 -6.61
N ALA A 216 2.86 -12.62 -5.56
CA ALA A 216 4.29 -12.35 -5.67
C ALA A 216 5.03 -13.46 -6.42
N LYS A 217 4.72 -14.72 -6.15
CA LYS A 217 5.29 -15.86 -6.88
C LYS A 217 4.97 -15.81 -8.38
N VAL A 218 3.71 -15.51 -8.71
CA VAL A 218 3.27 -15.46 -10.12
C VAL A 218 3.87 -14.27 -10.85
N VAL A 219 3.91 -13.08 -10.22
CA VAL A 219 4.51 -11.88 -10.79
C VAL A 219 6.00 -12.10 -11.03
N VAL A 220 6.75 -12.57 -10.03
CA VAL A 220 8.20 -12.80 -10.15
C VAL A 220 8.51 -13.84 -11.22
N ALA A 221 7.71 -14.90 -11.34
CA ALA A 221 7.91 -15.91 -12.39
C ALA A 221 7.66 -15.38 -13.81
N GLY A 222 6.97 -14.24 -13.96
CA GLY A 222 6.72 -13.57 -15.23
C GLY A 222 7.71 -12.45 -15.57
N LEU A 223 8.66 -12.12 -14.67
CA LEU A 223 9.74 -11.15 -14.89
C LEU A 223 10.96 -11.82 -15.52
#